data_AF-A0A2B4S5D3-F1
#
_entry.id   AF-A0A2B4S5D3-F1
#
_cell.length_a   1.000
_cell.length_b   1.000
_cell.length_c   1.000
_cell.angle_alpha   90.00
_cell.angle_beta   90.00
_cell.angle_gamma   90.00
#
_symmetry.space_group_name_H-M   'P 1'
#
loop_
_entity.id
_entity.type
_entity.pdbx_description
1 polymer ?
#
loop_
_entity_poly.entity_id
_entity_poly.type
_entity_poly.pdbx_seq_one_letter_code
_entity_poly.pdbx_strand_id
1 'polypeptide(L)'
;MSHDEMSKNHPGGLNDVESTEKEARMYETQDQGDGYKALKLYLQKVNPNCTAFFQYPKKNCAAEDAVWYEARPLGIHSLTKMMKNISEEANLSKVYTNHCVRATAITLWSNAGISNRHIMAISGHRSEQSLKLRS
;
A
#
# COMPACT_ATOMS: atom_id res chain seq x y z
N MET A 1 8.43 4.13 -39.77
CA MET A 1 9.43 3.70 -38.77
C MET A 1 10.24 4.93 -38.40
N SER A 2 9.88 5.61 -37.31
CA SER A 2 10.66 6.72 -36.77
C SER A 2 11.31 6.23 -35.48
N HIS A 3 12.63 6.06 -35.56
CA HIS A 3 13.48 5.75 -34.43
C HIS A 3 13.60 7.03 -33.60
N ASP A 4 13.23 6.99 -32.33
CA ASP A 4 13.52 8.07 -31.39
C ASP A 4 14.47 7.52 -30.33
N GLU A 5 15.75 7.89 -30.45
CA GLU A 5 16.79 7.55 -29.50
C GLU A 5 16.57 8.35 -28.22
N MET A 6 16.19 7.69 -27.12
CA MET A 6 16.06 8.34 -25.83
C MET A 6 17.33 8.14 -25.00
N SER A 7 18.17 9.17 -24.96
CA SER A 7 19.39 9.24 -24.15
C SER A 7 19.21 10.17 -22.95
N LYS A 8 19.57 9.59 -21.79
CA LYS A 8 20.19 10.18 -20.58
C LYS A 8 19.38 11.07 -19.63
N ASN A 9 19.27 10.51 -18.42
CA ASN A 9 19.45 11.15 -17.12
C ASN A 9 18.54 12.34 -16.81
N HIS A 10 17.38 12.04 -16.24
CA HIS A 10 16.71 12.99 -15.35
C HIS A 10 16.67 12.44 -13.93
N PRO A 11 17.25 13.16 -12.94
CA PRO A 11 17.09 12.82 -11.54
C PRO A 11 15.61 12.93 -11.21
N GLY A 12 15.01 11.85 -10.72
CA GLY A 12 13.61 11.79 -10.34
C GLY A 12 13.33 12.74 -9.17
N GLY A 13 13.06 14.00 -9.50
CA GLY A 13 12.47 15.00 -8.62
C GLY A 13 10.96 14.81 -8.54
N LEU A 14 10.41 15.17 -7.38
CA LEU A 14 9.00 15.10 -6.97
C LEU A 14 8.09 16.05 -7.78
N ASN A 15 8.16 16.01 -9.11
CA ASN A 15 7.18 16.66 -9.97
C ASN A 15 6.19 15.59 -10.41
N ASP A 16 5.38 15.16 -9.45
CA ASP A 16 4.21 14.34 -9.73
C ASP A 16 3.26 15.15 -10.62
N VAL A 17 2.88 14.55 -11.74
CA VAL A 17 1.72 15.00 -12.50
C VAL A 17 0.53 14.98 -11.54
N GLU A 18 -0.05 16.14 -11.25
CA GLU A 18 -1.33 16.26 -10.56
C GLU A 18 -2.39 15.55 -11.42
N SER A 19 -2.60 14.26 -11.15
CA SER A 19 -3.77 13.56 -11.68
C SER A 19 -4.98 14.01 -10.88
N THR A 20 -5.91 14.69 -11.53
CA THR A 20 -7.16 15.21 -10.97
C THR A 20 -8.20 14.13 -10.62
N GLU A 21 -7.88 12.84 -10.78
CA GLU A 21 -8.75 11.69 -10.50
C GLU A 21 -8.20 10.79 -9.36
N LYS A 22 -7.79 11.36 -8.22
CA LYS A 22 -7.23 10.59 -7.07
C LYS A 22 -8.23 10.25 -5.97
N GLU A 23 -9.52 10.11 -6.27
CA GLU A 23 -10.49 9.75 -5.23
C GLU A 23 -10.65 8.23 -5.09
N ALA A 24 -9.55 7.53 -4.76
CA ALA A 24 -9.68 6.19 -4.22
C ALA A 24 -10.47 6.29 -2.91
N ARG A 25 -11.64 5.67 -2.86
CA ARG A 25 -12.53 5.67 -1.70
C ARG A 25 -12.56 4.28 -1.09
N MET A 26 -12.53 4.23 0.24
CA MET A 26 -12.72 3.02 1.02
C MET A 26 -14.11 3.08 1.67
N TYR A 27 -14.90 2.03 1.50
CA TYR A 27 -16.26 1.94 2.04
C TYR A 27 -16.30 0.89 3.14
N GLU A 28 -17.11 1.14 4.16
CA GLU A 28 -17.40 0.15 5.20
C GLU A 28 -18.25 -1.00 4.61
N THR A 29 -17.83 -2.22 4.90
CA THR A 29 -18.55 -3.45 4.51
C THR A 29 -18.97 -4.27 5.72
N GLN A 30 -19.83 -5.26 5.49
CA GLN A 30 -20.25 -6.22 6.51
C GLN A 30 -19.23 -7.34 6.74
N ASP A 31 -18.13 -7.37 5.98
CA ASP A 31 -17.08 -8.38 6.11
C ASP A 31 -16.41 -8.30 7.50
N GLN A 32 -16.07 -9.46 8.06
CA GLN A 32 -15.26 -9.56 9.27
C GLN A 32 -13.84 -9.01 9.03
N GLY A 33 -13.31 -9.18 7.82
CA GLY A 33 -12.01 -8.67 7.36
C GLY A 33 -12.07 -7.26 6.77
N ASP A 34 -13.06 -6.45 7.14
CA ASP A 34 -13.28 -5.14 6.54
C ASP A 34 -12.11 -4.17 6.76
N GLY A 35 -11.51 -3.72 5.65
CA GLY A 35 -10.35 -2.82 5.66
C GLY A 35 -10.66 -1.44 6.23
N TYR A 36 -11.88 -0.93 6.07
CA TYR A 36 -12.28 0.36 6.62
C TYR A 36 -12.29 0.34 8.14
N LYS A 37 -12.91 -0.67 8.76
CA LYS A 37 -12.93 -0.86 10.22
C LYS A 37 -11.52 -1.02 10.78
N ALA A 38 -10.67 -1.80 10.11
CA ALA A 38 -9.27 -1.96 10.52
C ALA A 38 -8.49 -0.63 10.48
N LEU A 39 -8.64 0.15 9.40
CA LEU A 39 -8.01 1.47 9.27
C LEU A 39 -8.55 2.48 10.30
N LYS A 40 -9.87 2.48 10.53
CA LYS A 40 -10.51 3.34 11.53
C LYS A 40 -10.00 3.04 12.93
N LEU A 41 -9.91 1.76 13.30
CA LEU A 41 -9.35 1.33 14.57
C LEU A 41 -7.87 1.75 14.69
N TYR A 42 -7.08 1.54 13.64
CA TYR A 42 -5.69 1.99 13.61
C TYR A 42 -5.56 3.48 13.95
N LEU A 43 -6.32 4.33 13.25
CA LEU A 43 -6.31 5.79 13.45
C LEU A 43 -6.75 6.22 14.85
N GLN A 44 -7.63 5.46 15.51
CA GLN A 44 -8.03 5.73 16.89
C GLN A 44 -6.93 5.41 17.91
N LYS A 45 -6.00 4.50 17.57
CA LYS A 45 -4.98 3.98 18.48
C LYS A 45 -3.58 4.54 18.23
N VAL A 46 -3.37 5.28 17.14
CA VAL A 46 -2.09 5.96 16.85
C VAL A 46 -1.72 6.97 17.94
N ASN A 47 -0.43 7.21 18.10
CA ASN A 47 0.05 8.21 19.04
C ASN A 47 -0.13 9.62 18.46
N PRO A 48 -0.85 10.54 19.13
CA PRO A 48 -1.09 11.90 18.62
C PRO A 48 0.19 12.74 18.57
N ASN A 49 1.24 12.37 19.31
CA ASN A 49 2.51 13.09 19.32
C ASN A 49 3.43 12.73 18.15
N CYS A 50 2.97 11.91 17.20
CA CYS A 50 3.72 11.57 16.00
C CYS A 50 2.86 11.79 14.75
N THR A 51 3.35 12.62 13.83
CA THR A 51 2.66 12.96 12.58
C THR A 51 2.82 11.90 11.50
N ALA A 52 3.76 10.96 11.66
CA ALA A 52 3.95 9.87 10.71
C ALA A 52 2.75 8.91 10.77
N PHE A 53 2.24 8.54 9.59
CA PHE A 53 1.10 7.66 9.47
C PHE A 53 1.40 6.28 10.07
N PHE A 54 2.52 5.65 9.70
CA PHE A 54 2.96 4.37 10.27
C PHE A 54 3.90 4.59 11.45
N GLN A 55 3.54 4.02 12.60
CA GLN A 55 4.26 4.17 13.86
C GLN A 55 4.71 2.81 14.40
N TYR A 56 5.74 2.79 15.25
CA TYR A 56 6.18 1.55 15.89
C TYR A 56 5.13 1.08 16.93
N PRO A 57 4.73 -0.21 16.94
CA PRO A 57 3.84 -0.72 17.96
C PRO A 57 4.56 -0.77 19.32
N LYS A 58 3.84 -0.48 20.40
CA LYS A 58 4.33 -0.72 21.75
C LYS A 58 4.48 -2.22 21.97
N LYS A 59 5.53 -2.63 22.69
CA LYS A 59 5.77 -4.05 23.01
C LYS A 59 4.68 -4.66 23.89
N ASN A 60 4.17 -3.88 24.84
CA ASN A 60 3.14 -4.27 25.78
C ASN A 60 1.99 -3.29 25.65
N CYS A 61 0.96 -3.64 24.87
CA CYS A 61 -0.28 -2.89 24.77
C CYS A 61 -1.47 -3.81 25.07
N ALA A 62 -2.41 -3.33 25.86
CA ALA A 62 -3.69 -3.97 26.09
C ALA A 62 -4.74 -3.47 25.09
N ALA A 63 -5.80 -4.25 24.85
CA ALA A 63 -6.84 -3.88 23.88
C ALA A 63 -7.58 -2.58 24.30
N GLU A 64 -7.67 -2.36 25.61
CA GLU A 64 -8.34 -1.23 26.25
C GLU A 64 -7.50 0.05 26.20
N ASP A 65 -6.19 -0.06 25.95
CA ASP A 65 -5.30 1.10 25.92
C ASP A 65 -5.73 2.10 24.85
N ALA A 66 -5.75 3.39 25.22
CA ALA A 66 -6.08 4.46 24.29
C ALA A 66 -5.06 4.59 23.14
N VAL A 67 -3.78 4.26 23.40
CA VAL A 67 -2.69 4.40 22.43
C VAL A 67 -1.86 3.11 22.36
N TRP A 68 -1.84 2.49 21.19
CA TRP A 68 -1.09 1.24 20.93
C TRP A 68 0.30 1.47 20.34
N TYR A 69 0.57 2.67 19.84
CA TYR A 69 1.81 2.98 19.12
C TYR A 69 2.72 3.94 19.90
N GLU A 70 4.02 3.81 19.68
CA GLU A 70 5.04 4.75 20.15
C GLU A 70 4.97 6.05 19.34
N ALA A 71 5.40 7.17 19.92
CA ALA A 71 5.58 8.43 19.19
C ALA A 71 6.83 8.39 18.30
N ARG A 72 6.95 7.35 17.46
CA ARG A 72 8.14 7.05 16.66
C ARG A 72 7.74 6.54 15.27
N PRO A 73 8.23 7.15 14.19
CA PRO A 73 7.90 6.75 12.83
C PRO A 73 8.47 5.37 12.50
N LEU A 74 7.71 4.57 11.75
CA LEU A 74 8.19 3.28 11.24
C LEU A 74 9.13 3.49 10.04
N GLY A 75 10.30 2.85 10.07
CA GLY A 75 11.30 3.01 9.01
C GLY A 75 10.89 2.33 7.69
N ILE A 76 11.39 2.85 6.57
CA ILE A 76 11.11 2.32 5.21
C ILE A 76 11.51 0.84 5.08
N HIS A 77 12.58 0.40 5.75
CA HIS A 77 13.00 -0.99 5.71
C HIS A 77 11.99 -1.92 6.38
N SER A 78 11.40 -1.49 7.50
CA SER A 78 10.32 -2.21 8.18
C SER A 78 9.06 -2.24 7.33
N LEU A 79 8.69 -1.12 6.70
CA LEU A 79 7.56 -1.05 5.77
C LEU A 79 7.72 -2.01 4.60
N THR A 80 8.87 -2.00 3.92
CA THR A 80 9.16 -2.89 2.78
C THR A 80 9.09 -4.38 3.14
N LYS A 81 9.46 -4.73 4.38
CA LYS A 81 9.44 -6.12 4.88
C LYS A 81 8.14 -6.51 5.58
N MET A 82 7.17 -5.60 5.73
CA MET A 82 6.00 -5.80 6.56
C MET A 82 5.23 -7.08 6.21
N MET A 83 4.82 -7.26 4.95
CA MET A 83 4.06 -8.45 4.56
C MET A 83 4.88 -9.74 4.65
N LYS A 84 6.21 -9.64 4.43
CA LYS A 84 7.11 -10.77 4.61
C LYS A 84 7.10 -11.23 6.06
N ASN A 85 7.30 -10.31 6.99
CA ASN A 85 7.31 -10.61 8.42
C ASN A 85 5.94 -11.18 8.86
N ILE A 86 4.82 -10.58 8.44
CA ILE A 86 3.48 -11.10 8.74
C ILE A 86 3.32 -12.53 8.23
N SER A 87 3.80 -12.83 7.02
CA SER A 87 3.69 -14.17 6.44
C SER A 87 4.51 -15.21 7.21
N GLU A 88 5.71 -14.84 7.65
CA GLU A 88 6.60 -15.69 8.44
C GLU A 88 6.00 -15.95 9.83
N GLU A 89 5.55 -14.91 10.54
CA GLU A 89 4.96 -15.02 11.88
C GLU A 89 3.63 -15.80 11.87
N ALA A 90 2.82 -15.64 10.82
CA ALA A 90 1.58 -16.39 10.65
C ALA A 90 1.80 -17.84 10.15
N ASN A 91 3.04 -18.25 9.90
CA ASN A 91 3.39 -19.57 9.37
C ASN A 91 2.61 -19.94 8.09
N LEU A 92 2.49 -19.00 7.16
CA LEU A 92 1.83 -19.26 5.89
C LEU A 92 2.62 -20.26 5.04
N SER A 93 1.93 -20.97 4.15
CA SER A 93 2.56 -21.91 3.20
C SER A 93 3.54 -21.27 2.22
N LYS A 94 3.45 -19.94 2.05
CA LYS A 94 4.35 -19.14 1.25
C LYS A 94 4.57 -17.78 1.90
N VAL A 95 5.78 -17.25 1.76
CA VAL A 95 6.10 -15.88 2.16
C VAL A 95 5.60 -14.90 1.10
N TYR A 96 4.66 -14.03 1.48
CA TYR A 96 4.17 -12.96 0.63
C TYR A 96 4.92 -11.66 0.91
N THR A 97 5.11 -10.84 -0.13
CA THR A 97 5.75 -9.52 -0.02
C THR A 97 4.74 -8.42 -0.32
N ASN A 98 5.09 -7.17 -0.03
CA ASN A 98 4.26 -6.02 -0.41
C ASN A 98 3.99 -5.99 -1.92
N HIS A 99 4.95 -6.45 -2.73
CA HIS A 99 4.76 -6.59 -4.16
C HIS A 99 3.68 -7.62 -4.52
N CYS A 100 3.59 -8.73 -3.78
CA CYS A 100 2.52 -9.72 -3.96
C CYS A 100 1.15 -9.11 -3.67
N VAL A 101 1.01 -8.33 -2.60
CA VAL A 101 -0.26 -7.65 -2.27
C VAL A 101 -0.69 -6.72 -3.40
N ARG A 102 0.26 -5.92 -3.90
CA ARG A 102 0.02 -5.00 -5.03
C ARG A 102 -0.37 -5.74 -6.31
N ALA A 103 0.32 -6.83 -6.62
CA ALA A 103 0.02 -7.68 -7.77
C ALA A 103 -1.41 -8.25 -7.68
N THR A 104 -1.77 -8.83 -6.54
CA THR A 104 -3.10 -9.37 -6.29
C THR A 104 -4.19 -8.31 -6.44
N ALA A 105 -4.00 -7.10 -5.90
CA ALA A 105 -4.97 -6.01 -6.05
C ALA A 105 -5.21 -5.64 -7.53
N ILE A 106 -4.13 -5.56 -8.33
CA ILE A 106 -4.22 -5.28 -9.77
C ILE A 106 -4.99 -6.40 -10.50
N THR A 107 -4.69 -7.67 -10.19
CA THR A 107 -5.43 -8.81 -10.76
C THR A 107 -6.92 -8.73 -10.42
N LEU A 108 -7.26 -8.46 -9.17
CA LEU A 108 -8.65 -8.38 -8.72
C LEU A 108 -9.40 -7.26 -9.42
N TRP A 109 -8.80 -6.07 -9.55
CA TRP A 109 -9.41 -4.95 -10.27
C TRP A 109 -9.59 -5.23 -11.77
N SER A 110 -8.59 -5.87 -12.39
CA SER A 110 -8.66 -6.30 -13.79
C SER A 110 -9.79 -7.31 -14.00
N ASN A 111 -9.90 -8.32 -13.13
CA ASN A 111 -10.96 -9.34 -13.19
C ASN A 111 -12.35 -8.75 -12.92
N ALA A 112 -12.43 -7.69 -12.13
CA ALA A 112 -13.67 -6.93 -11.89
C ALA A 112 -14.04 -5.99 -13.05
N GLY A 113 -13.25 -5.96 -14.14
CA GLY A 113 -13.51 -5.13 -15.31
C GLY A 113 -13.17 -3.65 -15.14
N ILE A 114 -12.40 -3.27 -14.10
CA ILE A 114 -11.91 -1.90 -13.95
C ILE A 114 -10.92 -1.60 -15.08
N SER A 115 -11.06 -0.44 -15.73
CA SER A 115 -10.20 -0.09 -16.86
C SER A 115 -8.72 0.02 -16.46
N ASN A 116 -7.83 -0.36 -17.38
CA ASN A 116 -6.39 -0.24 -17.19
C ASN A 116 -5.96 1.17 -16.79
N ARG A 117 -6.59 2.20 -17.36
CA ARG A 117 -6.35 3.61 -16.99
C ARG A 117 -6.61 3.87 -15.51
N HIS A 118 -7.74 3.43 -14.97
CA HIS A 118 -8.05 3.62 -13.54
C HIS A 118 -7.14 2.79 -12.65
N ILE A 119 -6.85 1.53 -13.03
CA ILE A 119 -5.91 0.68 -12.31
C ILE A 119 -4.52 1.34 -12.26
N MET A 120 -4.04 1.87 -13.39
CA MET A 120 -2.76 2.58 -13.48
C MET A 120 -2.75 3.83 -12.62
N ALA A 121 -3.83 4.62 -12.60
CA ALA A 121 -3.93 5.82 -11.78
C ALA A 121 -3.86 5.49 -10.27
N ILE A 122 -4.60 4.49 -9.81
CA ILE A 122 -4.63 4.09 -8.39
C ILE A 122 -3.32 3.43 -7.97
N SER A 123 -2.77 2.57 -8.83
CA SER A 123 -1.53 1.87 -8.51
C SER A 123 -0.30 2.75 -8.71
N GLY A 124 -0.31 3.74 -9.61
CA GLY A 124 0.86 4.56 -9.96
C GLY A 124 1.74 3.93 -11.05
N HIS A 125 1.17 3.09 -11.93
CA HIS A 125 1.86 2.57 -13.10
C HIS A 125 1.83 3.57 -14.26
N ARG A 126 2.93 3.67 -15.03
CA ARG A 126 3.05 4.61 -16.15
C ARG A 126 2.74 4.00 -17.52
N SER A 127 2.66 2.67 -17.62
CA SER A 127 2.30 1.97 -18.86
C SER A 127 1.44 0.74 -18.60
N GLU A 128 0.54 0.41 -19.54
CA GLU A 128 -0.29 -0.80 -19.43
C GLU A 128 0.54 -2.09 -19.45
N GLN A 129 1.68 -2.08 -20.13
CA GLN A 129 2.60 -3.22 -20.16
C GLN A 129 3.10 -3.57 -18.75
N SER A 130 3.26 -2.56 -17.88
CA SER A 130 3.68 -2.77 -16.49
C SER A 130 2.58 -3.33 -15.58
N LEU A 131 1.33 -3.37 -16.03
CA LEU A 131 0.24 -4.07 -15.34
C LEU A 131 0.24 -5.59 -15.61
N LYS A 132 0.91 -6.04 -16.67
CA LYS A 132 1.01 -7.46 -17.00
C LYS A 132 1.87 -8.14 -15.94
N LEU A 133 1.22 -8.89 -15.06
CA LEU A 133 1.89 -9.75 -14.11
C LEU A 133 2.64 -10.83 -14.87
N ARG A 134 3.94 -10.97 -14.58
CA ARG A 134 4.72 -12.11 -15.08
C ARG A 134 4.18 -13.37 -14.38
N SER A 135 3.51 -14.21 -15.16
CA SER A 135 3.11 -15.58 -14.79
C SER A 135 4.34 -16.45 -14.55
#